data_AF-A0A9P7KKY8-F1
#
_entry.id   AF-A0A9P7KKY8-F1
#
_cell.length_a   1.000
_cell.length_b   1.000
_cell.length_c   1.000
_cell.angle_alpha   90.00
_cell.angle_beta   90.00
_cell.angle_gamma   90.00
#
_symmetry.space_group_name_H-M   'P 1'
#
loop_
_entity.id
_entity.type
_entity.pdbx_description
1 polymer ?
#
loop_
_entity_poly.entity_id
_entity_poly.type
_entity_poly.pdbx_seq_one_letter_code
_entity_poly.pdbx_strand_id
1 'polypeptide(L)'
;MSFLLRRSICYLSLPSQISRPFSSTHTRARPVPGPIESLSLSSSKSKAQRKRKTVAPPPKQDRDVTTQEPLRNLLKETKLQDYLNHIASTSEQVTLADIERYRPSKYAEPHSPSYEEEYHSLVETLVRSFSLNQLRTFLDMYHLTPPTKRTKWELAVTIVERQWNWPSLTIVKNEKREWTEVVHQSFPLDARQSFLILGKDGADLLALSSEFNAHVSFSTNPLSLKVEGLRGSLRNLGRYIEEFKAGIKEELFQLPPRGTVDQECLQHISRMSGVFVQDAGNGLIRISYRNEDKSAAHFAKQLTLRAAVEHISPQLNTLVYSTQDSGKPMLSPNSTYSLYPFLSSRSNKGPSSNGSLFRIRRVGDWIQSTLQKTAKATDVLEATFPTDLHG
;
A
#
# COMPACT_ATOMS: atom_id res chain seq x y z
N MET A 1 -29.62 -7.62 -45.31
CA MET A 1 -29.53 -6.14 -45.20
C MET A 1 -29.63 -5.75 -43.74
N SER A 2 -28.51 -5.37 -43.12
CA SER A 2 -28.44 -4.71 -41.80
C SER A 2 -26.98 -4.27 -41.59
N PHE A 3 -26.74 -2.96 -41.73
CA PHE A 3 -25.44 -2.34 -41.50
C PHE A 3 -25.22 -2.12 -40.00
N LEU A 4 -24.20 -2.76 -39.43
CA LEU A 4 -23.73 -2.45 -38.07
C LEU A 4 -22.64 -1.38 -38.16
N LEU A 5 -23.05 -0.13 -37.87
CA LEU A 5 -22.18 1.01 -37.65
C LEU A 5 -21.39 0.82 -36.33
N ARG A 6 -20.09 0.55 -36.45
CA ARG A 6 -19.13 0.74 -35.35
C ARG A 6 -18.87 2.23 -35.16
N ARG A 7 -19.34 2.80 -34.05
CA ARG A 7 -18.90 4.13 -33.58
C ARG A 7 -17.57 4.00 -32.86
N SER A 8 -16.56 4.69 -33.36
CA SER A 8 -15.27 4.92 -32.71
C SER A 8 -15.47 5.90 -31.55
N ILE A 9 -15.10 5.49 -30.33
CA ILE A 9 -15.05 6.36 -29.16
C ILE A 9 -13.65 6.99 -29.14
N CYS A 10 -13.57 8.24 -29.59
CA CYS A 10 -12.37 9.06 -29.45
C CYS A 10 -12.25 9.52 -27.99
N TYR A 11 -11.22 9.03 -27.29
CA TYR A 11 -10.80 9.61 -26.02
C TYR A 11 -10.08 10.93 -26.31
N LEU A 12 -10.81 12.04 -26.18
CA LEU A 12 -10.23 13.37 -26.08
C LEU A 12 -9.51 13.49 -24.74
N SER A 13 -8.20 13.56 -24.81
CA SER A 13 -7.31 13.95 -23.72
C SER A 13 -7.61 15.40 -23.29
N LEU A 14 -8.19 15.58 -22.10
CA LEU A 14 -8.26 16.89 -21.46
C LEU A 14 -6.86 17.27 -20.90
N PRO A 15 -6.41 18.52 -21.10
CA PRO A 15 -5.22 19.04 -20.44
C PRO A 15 -5.58 19.46 -19.01
N SER A 16 -5.04 18.74 -18.02
CA SER A 16 -5.05 19.17 -16.61
C SER A 16 -4.00 20.28 -16.38
N GLN A 17 -4.37 21.51 -16.72
CA GLN A 17 -3.79 22.71 -16.12
C GLN A 17 -4.80 23.31 -15.15
N ILE A 18 -4.47 23.34 -13.86
CA ILE A 18 -4.74 24.41 -12.88
C ILE A 18 -3.87 24.05 -11.65
N SER A 19 -2.62 24.51 -11.68
CA SER A 19 -1.81 24.65 -10.48
C SER A 19 -2.24 25.95 -9.79
N ARG A 20 -3.00 25.84 -8.69
CA ARG A 20 -3.22 26.96 -7.77
C ARG A 20 -2.06 27.03 -6.79
N PRO A 21 -1.37 28.18 -6.64
CA PRO A 21 -0.44 28.37 -5.54
C PRO A 21 -1.25 28.54 -4.24
N PHE A 22 -1.14 27.58 -3.33
CA PHE A 22 -1.56 27.78 -1.95
C PHE A 22 -0.49 28.61 -1.25
N SER A 23 -0.74 29.92 -1.15
CA SER A 23 -0.02 30.80 -0.25
C SER A 23 -0.31 30.41 1.20
N SER A 24 0.64 29.74 1.83
CA SER A 24 0.66 29.46 3.26
C SER A 24 0.91 30.76 4.02
N THR A 25 -0.14 31.40 4.53
CA THR A 25 -0.01 32.46 5.52
C THR A 25 0.23 31.85 6.88
N HIS A 26 1.43 32.12 7.41
CA HIS A 26 1.85 31.86 8.79
C HIS A 26 0.73 32.16 9.80
N THR A 27 0.16 31.11 10.38
CA THR A 27 -0.69 31.25 11.57
C THR A 27 0.17 31.09 12.81
N ARG A 28 0.22 32.21 13.52
CA ARG A 28 0.89 32.54 14.77
C ARG A 28 0.77 31.43 15.83
N ALA A 29 1.91 31.09 16.42
CA ALA A 29 2.06 30.17 17.53
C ALA A 29 1.11 30.48 18.70
N ARG A 30 0.41 29.46 19.18
CA ARG A 30 -0.28 29.43 20.48
C ARG A 30 0.71 28.93 21.54
N PRO A 31 0.74 29.53 22.75
CA PRO A 31 1.69 29.15 23.78
C PRO A 31 1.36 27.77 24.35
N VAL A 32 2.42 26.98 24.53
CA VAL A 32 2.44 25.66 25.16
C VAL A 32 2.16 25.82 26.67
N PRO A 33 1.11 25.19 27.24
CA PRO A 33 1.02 25.02 28.69
C PRO A 33 2.04 23.97 29.15
N GLY A 34 2.68 24.27 30.29
CA GLY A 34 3.89 23.63 30.80
C GLY A 34 3.80 22.15 31.21
N PRO A 35 4.90 21.64 31.80
CA PRO A 35 5.12 20.22 32.01
C PRO A 35 4.25 19.71 33.17
N ILE A 36 3.34 18.78 32.87
CA ILE A 36 2.70 17.96 33.89
C ILE A 36 3.69 16.87 34.27
N GLU A 37 4.29 17.03 35.45
CA GLU A 37 5.04 16.00 36.15
C GLU A 37 4.17 14.74 36.28
N SER A 38 4.48 13.73 35.47
CA SER A 38 3.91 12.40 35.62
C SER A 38 4.69 11.66 36.71
N LEU A 39 4.12 11.69 37.91
CA LEU A 39 4.48 10.81 39.02
C LEU A 39 4.40 9.35 38.54
N SER A 40 5.56 8.76 38.33
CA SER A 40 5.75 7.35 38.08
C SER A 40 5.55 6.57 39.38
N LEU A 41 4.29 6.17 39.65
CA LEU A 41 4.03 5.12 40.63
C LEU A 41 4.39 3.76 40.02
N SER A 42 5.64 3.36 40.23
CA SER A 42 6.11 1.99 40.09
C SER A 42 5.42 1.10 41.14
N SER A 43 4.26 0.53 40.81
CA SER A 43 3.67 -0.55 41.61
C SER A 43 4.24 -1.89 41.17
N SER A 44 5.32 -2.28 41.84
CA SER A 44 5.88 -3.63 41.86
C SER A 44 4.86 -4.60 42.47
N LYS A 45 4.00 -5.18 41.62
CA LYS A 45 3.16 -6.33 42.01
C LYS A 45 4.04 -7.58 42.12
N SER A 46 4.67 -7.73 43.27
CA SER A 46 5.26 -8.99 43.71
C SER A 46 4.18 -10.08 43.74
N LYS A 47 4.42 -11.15 42.98
CA LYS A 47 3.61 -12.37 42.95
C LYS A 47 3.68 -13.04 44.32
N ALA A 48 2.70 -12.76 45.18
CA ALA A 48 2.46 -13.55 46.38
C ALA A 48 1.91 -14.93 45.98
N GLN A 49 2.79 -15.94 45.92
CA GLN A 49 2.41 -17.34 45.87
C GLN A 49 1.68 -17.73 47.16
N ARG A 50 0.35 -17.65 47.14
CA ARG A 50 -0.50 -18.12 48.23
C ARG A 50 -0.66 -19.63 48.11
N LYS A 51 0.26 -20.39 48.72
CA LYS A 51 0.11 -21.83 48.97
C LYS A 51 -1.16 -22.06 49.79
N ARG A 52 -2.22 -22.56 49.15
CA ARG A 52 -3.42 -23.06 49.84
C ARG A 52 -3.07 -24.38 50.49
N LYS A 53 -2.97 -24.35 51.82
CA LYS A 53 -2.84 -25.49 52.71
C LYS A 53 -4.17 -26.25 52.68
N THR A 54 -4.14 -27.48 52.18
CA THR A 54 -5.22 -28.46 52.23
C THR A 54 -5.53 -28.75 53.70
N VAL A 55 -6.68 -28.28 54.16
CA VAL A 55 -7.26 -28.66 55.47
C VAL A 55 -8.20 -29.82 55.20
N ALA A 56 -7.81 -31.01 55.66
CA ALA A 56 -8.65 -32.20 55.65
C ALA A 56 -9.88 -31.98 56.55
N PRO A 57 -11.08 -32.39 56.12
CA PRO A 57 -12.24 -32.41 56.99
C PRO A 57 -12.12 -33.58 58.01
N PRO A 58 -12.52 -33.38 59.29
CA PRO A 58 -12.53 -34.45 60.28
C PRO A 58 -13.64 -35.48 59.98
N PRO A 59 -13.41 -36.78 60.29
CA PRO A 59 -14.43 -37.81 60.19
C PRO A 59 -15.49 -37.57 61.26
N LYS A 60 -16.72 -37.25 60.85
CA LYS A 60 -17.87 -37.22 61.75
C LYS A 60 -18.41 -38.63 61.88
N GLN A 61 -18.32 -39.10 63.12
CA GLN A 61 -18.89 -40.33 63.65
C GLN A 61 -20.35 -40.52 63.25
N ASP A 62 -20.65 -41.78 62.96
CA ASP A 62 -21.96 -42.38 62.87
C ASP A 62 -22.83 -41.98 64.05
N ARG A 63 -23.95 -41.31 63.73
CA ARG A 63 -25.13 -41.32 64.57
C ARG A 63 -26.21 -42.04 63.78
N ASP A 64 -26.52 -43.25 64.21
CA ASP A 64 -27.75 -43.95 63.93
C ASP A 64 -28.93 -43.02 64.26
N VAL A 65 -29.46 -42.38 63.23
CA VAL A 65 -30.74 -41.70 63.27
C VAL A 65 -31.75 -42.68 62.71
N THR A 66 -32.43 -43.33 63.65
CA THR A 66 -33.64 -44.13 63.47
C THR A 66 -34.53 -43.51 62.40
N THR A 67 -34.61 -44.21 61.27
CA THR A 67 -35.50 -43.93 60.15
C THR A 67 -36.94 -44.10 60.62
N GLN A 68 -37.58 -43.02 61.06
CA GLN A 68 -39.03 -42.94 61.02
C GLN A 68 -39.43 -42.47 59.63
N GLU A 69 -39.93 -43.40 58.83
CA GLU A 69 -40.62 -43.07 57.58
C GLU A 69 -41.78 -42.12 57.89
N PRO A 70 -41.77 -40.89 57.35
CA PRO A 70 -42.96 -40.06 57.40
C PRO A 70 -44.01 -40.76 56.52
N LEU A 71 -45.13 -41.18 57.15
CA LEU A 71 -46.32 -41.68 56.48
C LEU A 71 -46.75 -40.69 55.38
N ARG A 72 -46.37 -41.00 54.14
CA ARG A 72 -46.73 -40.22 52.96
C ARG A 72 -48.20 -40.43 52.66
N ASN A 73 -48.91 -39.34 52.41
CA ASN A 73 -50.31 -39.36 51.99
C ASN A 73 -50.40 -39.81 50.52
N LEU A 74 -50.40 -41.14 50.30
CA LEU A 74 -50.37 -41.82 49.00
C LEU A 74 -51.53 -41.47 48.04
N LEU A 75 -52.59 -40.82 48.52
CA LEU A 75 -53.80 -40.53 47.72
C LEU A 75 -53.87 -39.09 47.18
N LYS A 76 -52.99 -38.17 47.60
CA LYS A 76 -52.89 -36.80 47.04
C LYS A 76 -51.65 -36.58 46.17
N GLU A 77 -50.64 -37.44 46.32
CA GLU A 77 -49.40 -37.37 45.53
C GLU A 77 -49.65 -37.73 44.07
N THR A 78 -50.52 -38.69 43.74
CA THR A 78 -50.72 -39.15 42.34
C THR A 78 -51.15 -38.05 41.38
N LYS A 79 -52.16 -37.23 41.72
CA LYS A 79 -52.60 -36.14 40.82
C LYS A 79 -51.58 -35.01 40.69
N LEU A 80 -50.85 -34.73 41.78
CA LEU A 80 -49.82 -33.70 41.78
C LEU A 80 -48.59 -34.19 41.00
N GLN A 81 -48.17 -35.45 41.19
CA GLN A 81 -47.14 -36.10 40.40
C GLN A 81 -47.52 -36.18 38.92
N ASP A 82 -48.76 -36.57 38.58
CA ASP A 82 -49.20 -36.62 37.18
C ASP A 82 -49.20 -35.24 36.54
N TYR A 83 -49.59 -34.21 37.28
CA TYR A 83 -49.49 -32.82 36.82
C TYR A 83 -48.03 -32.35 36.69
N LEU A 84 -47.14 -32.70 37.63
CA LEU A 84 -45.71 -32.39 37.54
C LEU A 84 -45.04 -33.16 36.39
N ASN A 85 -45.42 -34.41 36.16
CA ASN A 85 -44.95 -35.24 35.06
C ASN A 85 -45.47 -34.70 33.74
N HIS A 86 -46.72 -34.24 33.68
CA HIS A 86 -47.29 -33.57 32.51
C HIS A 86 -46.61 -32.23 32.24
N ILE A 87 -46.32 -31.42 33.26
CA ILE A 87 -45.52 -30.19 33.09
C ILE A 87 -44.11 -30.55 32.62
N ALA A 88 -43.48 -31.58 33.19
CA ALA A 88 -42.16 -32.03 32.79
C ALA A 88 -42.15 -32.51 31.32
N SER A 89 -43.14 -33.33 30.92
CA SER A 89 -43.26 -33.84 29.54
C SER A 89 -43.63 -32.75 28.54
N THR A 90 -44.49 -31.81 28.92
CA THR A 90 -44.88 -30.67 28.07
C THR A 90 -43.74 -29.66 27.96
N SER A 91 -42.92 -29.48 29.01
CA SER A 91 -41.74 -28.62 28.99
C SER A 91 -40.64 -29.13 28.04
N GLU A 92 -40.73 -30.38 27.60
CA GLU A 92 -39.72 -31.00 26.74
C GLU A 92 -39.99 -30.75 25.24
N GLN A 93 -41.26 -30.57 24.85
CA GLN A 93 -41.64 -30.27 23.47
C GLN A 93 -41.52 -28.78 23.17
N VAL A 94 -40.29 -28.34 22.92
CA VAL A 94 -40.01 -26.95 22.60
C VAL A 94 -40.15 -26.71 21.09
N THR A 95 -40.94 -25.71 20.73
CA THR A 95 -41.20 -25.35 19.33
C THR A 95 -40.35 -24.16 18.88
N LEU A 96 -40.05 -24.06 17.58
CA LEU A 96 -39.35 -22.89 17.02
C LEU A 96 -40.08 -21.57 17.28
N ALA A 97 -41.41 -21.60 17.41
CA ALA A 97 -42.19 -20.41 17.74
C ALA A 97 -41.86 -19.87 19.13
N ASP A 98 -41.47 -20.73 20.08
CA ASP A 98 -41.18 -20.31 21.45
C ASP A 98 -39.92 -19.45 21.54
N ILE A 99 -38.88 -19.77 20.77
CA ILE A 99 -37.65 -18.97 20.74
C ILE A 99 -37.80 -17.71 19.89
N GLU A 100 -38.51 -17.76 18.77
CA GLU A 100 -38.73 -16.59 17.91
C GLU A 100 -39.57 -15.50 18.60
N ARG A 101 -40.39 -15.84 19.62
CA ARG A 101 -41.08 -14.84 20.46
C ARG A 101 -40.12 -13.93 21.23
N TYR A 102 -38.91 -14.39 21.53
CA TYR A 102 -37.89 -13.59 22.20
C TYR A 102 -37.05 -12.77 21.23
N ARG A 103 -37.21 -12.96 19.93
CA ARG A 103 -36.48 -12.18 18.92
C ARG A 103 -37.02 -10.75 18.90
N PRO A 104 -36.22 -9.73 19.27
CA PRO A 104 -36.67 -8.36 19.20
C PRO A 104 -36.88 -7.94 17.74
N SER A 105 -37.97 -7.20 17.47
CA SER A 105 -38.29 -6.75 16.11
C SER A 105 -37.32 -5.68 15.60
N LYS A 106 -36.72 -4.91 16.52
CA LYS A 106 -35.72 -3.88 16.25
C LYS A 106 -34.66 -3.96 17.34
N TYR A 107 -33.41 -3.68 16.96
CA TYR A 107 -32.28 -3.61 17.86
C TYR A 107 -31.44 -2.39 17.56
N ALA A 108 -30.67 -1.93 18.55
CA ALA A 108 -29.80 -0.79 18.41
C ALA A 108 -28.73 -0.99 17.33
N GLU A 109 -28.26 0.11 16.75
CA GLU A 109 -27.15 0.06 15.80
C GLU A 109 -25.87 -0.46 16.49
N PRO A 110 -25.04 -1.28 15.83
CA PRO A 110 -23.84 -1.87 16.43
C PRO A 110 -22.88 -0.86 17.08
N HIS A 111 -22.83 0.36 16.55
CA HIS A 111 -21.94 1.42 17.04
C HIS A 111 -22.50 2.16 18.28
N SER A 112 -23.79 1.97 18.59
CA SER A 112 -24.44 2.58 19.75
C SER A 112 -23.97 1.91 21.05
N PRO A 113 -23.74 2.67 22.14
CA PRO A 113 -23.46 2.07 23.45
C PRO A 113 -24.61 1.17 23.94
N SER A 114 -25.85 1.44 23.53
CA SER A 114 -27.02 0.62 23.91
C SER A 114 -27.00 -0.79 23.30
N TYR A 115 -26.26 -1.01 22.21
CA TYR A 115 -26.17 -2.32 21.56
C TYR A 115 -25.60 -3.39 22.48
N GLU A 116 -24.58 -3.04 23.26
CA GLU A 116 -23.95 -3.99 24.19
C GLU A 116 -24.92 -4.41 25.30
N GLU A 117 -25.68 -3.47 25.84
CA GLU A 117 -26.67 -3.71 26.89
C GLU A 117 -27.85 -4.55 26.37
N GLU A 118 -28.39 -4.20 25.19
CA GLU A 118 -29.48 -4.94 24.55
C GLU A 118 -29.06 -6.37 24.20
N TYR A 119 -27.85 -6.55 23.65
CA TYR A 119 -27.29 -7.86 23.33
C TYR A 119 -27.17 -8.73 24.59
N HIS A 120 -26.56 -8.20 25.65
CA HIS A 120 -26.38 -8.95 26.90
C HIS A 120 -27.72 -9.31 27.55
N SER A 121 -28.66 -8.37 27.58
CA SER A 121 -30.00 -8.59 28.11
C SER A 121 -30.75 -9.69 27.35
N LEU A 122 -30.65 -9.70 26.01
CA LEU A 122 -31.26 -10.73 25.17
C LEU A 122 -30.67 -12.12 25.46
N VAL A 123 -29.34 -12.23 25.49
CA VAL A 123 -28.65 -13.49 25.79
C VAL A 123 -29.00 -13.98 27.20
N GLU A 124 -28.99 -13.10 28.21
CA GLU A 124 -29.40 -13.42 29.57
C GLU A 124 -30.85 -13.90 29.64
N THR A 125 -31.75 -13.26 28.89
CA THR A 125 -33.17 -13.63 28.82
C THR A 125 -33.34 -15.03 28.23
N LEU A 126 -32.59 -15.39 27.18
CA LEU A 126 -32.58 -16.74 26.61
C LEU A 126 -32.00 -17.77 27.59
N VAL A 127 -30.87 -17.44 28.21
CA VAL A 127 -30.21 -18.29 29.20
C VAL A 127 -31.07 -18.49 30.45
N ARG A 128 -31.93 -17.53 30.82
CA ARG A 128 -32.87 -17.69 31.93
C ARG A 128 -34.11 -18.49 31.55
N SER A 129 -34.63 -18.29 30.33
CA SER A 129 -35.91 -18.86 29.89
C SER A 129 -35.82 -20.32 29.45
N PHE A 130 -34.72 -20.73 28.81
CA PHE A 130 -34.59 -22.07 28.23
C PHE A 130 -33.58 -22.92 28.99
N SER A 131 -33.73 -24.24 29.01
CA SER A 131 -32.73 -25.17 29.56
C SER A 131 -31.57 -25.41 28.57
N LEU A 132 -30.47 -26.00 29.03
CA LEU A 132 -29.32 -26.32 28.17
C LEU A 132 -29.72 -27.28 27.03
N ASN A 133 -30.56 -28.28 27.31
CA ASN A 133 -30.98 -29.27 26.32
C ASN A 133 -31.91 -28.65 25.29
N GLN A 134 -32.83 -27.76 25.71
CA GLN A 134 -33.72 -27.04 24.80
C GLN A 134 -32.93 -26.17 23.81
N LEU A 135 -31.90 -25.44 24.28
CA LEU A 135 -31.00 -24.68 23.40
C LEU A 135 -30.24 -25.55 22.40
N ARG A 136 -29.92 -26.81 22.74
CA ARG A 136 -29.32 -27.75 21.79
C ARG A 136 -30.33 -28.20 20.74
N THR A 137 -31.54 -28.57 21.16
CA THR A 137 -32.63 -28.91 20.24
C THR A 137 -32.92 -27.76 19.27
N PHE A 138 -32.88 -26.51 19.74
CA PHE A 138 -33.00 -25.34 18.86
C PHE A 138 -31.89 -25.26 17.82
N LEU A 139 -30.62 -25.45 18.21
CA LEU A 139 -29.52 -25.48 17.25
C LEU A 139 -29.70 -26.59 16.21
N ASP A 140 -30.15 -27.77 16.63
CA ASP A 140 -30.42 -28.90 15.74
C ASP A 140 -31.57 -28.57 14.76
N MET A 141 -32.65 -27.95 15.24
CA MET A 141 -33.78 -27.50 14.41
C MET A 141 -33.40 -26.39 13.43
N TYR A 142 -32.48 -25.48 13.80
CA TYR A 142 -31.93 -24.46 12.89
C TYR A 142 -30.81 -24.99 11.99
N HIS A 143 -30.43 -26.26 12.14
CA HIS A 143 -29.29 -26.87 11.42
C HIS A 143 -27.96 -26.11 11.64
N LEU A 144 -27.78 -25.54 12.84
CA LEU A 144 -26.57 -24.83 13.22
C LEU A 144 -25.55 -25.78 13.85
N THR A 145 -24.28 -25.61 13.50
CA THR A 145 -23.19 -26.38 14.11
C THR A 145 -22.99 -25.94 15.56
N PRO A 146 -23.01 -26.85 16.56
CA PRO A 146 -22.81 -26.47 17.95
C PRO A 146 -21.38 -25.96 18.19
N PRO A 147 -21.20 -24.95 19.06
CA PRO A 147 -19.88 -24.43 19.40
C PRO A 147 -18.99 -25.45 20.11
N THR A 148 -17.67 -25.27 20.02
CA THR A 148 -16.66 -26.14 20.64
C THR A 148 -16.88 -26.31 22.14
N LYS A 149 -17.21 -25.20 22.80
CA LYS A 149 -17.59 -25.18 24.20
C LYS A 149 -19.12 -25.20 24.26
N ARG A 150 -19.66 -26.15 25.03
CA ARG A 150 -21.10 -26.41 25.09
C ARG A 150 -21.74 -25.77 26.31
N THR A 151 -21.31 -24.56 26.67
CA THR A 151 -21.93 -23.84 27.78
C THR A 151 -23.26 -23.24 27.34
N LYS A 152 -24.21 -23.13 28.27
CA LYS A 152 -25.55 -22.59 28.00
C LYS A 152 -25.51 -21.20 27.35
N TRP A 153 -24.58 -20.37 27.83
CA TRP A 153 -24.31 -19.03 27.32
C TRP A 153 -23.87 -19.06 25.84
N GLU A 154 -22.90 -19.89 25.49
CA GLU A 154 -22.38 -19.98 24.12
C GLU A 154 -23.41 -20.51 23.12
N LEU A 155 -24.30 -21.42 23.54
CA LEU A 155 -25.40 -21.87 22.68
C LEU A 155 -26.37 -20.72 22.38
N ALA A 156 -26.75 -19.93 23.39
CA ALA A 156 -27.61 -18.77 23.21
C ALA A 156 -26.95 -17.70 22.31
N VAL A 157 -25.66 -17.42 22.54
CA VAL A 157 -24.86 -16.53 21.67
C VAL A 157 -24.84 -17.05 20.24
N THR A 158 -24.64 -18.35 20.02
CA THR A 158 -24.61 -18.94 18.67
C THR A 158 -25.95 -18.75 17.95
N ILE A 159 -27.08 -18.92 18.64
CA ILE A 159 -28.41 -18.69 18.06
C ILE A 159 -28.57 -17.21 17.68
N VAL A 160 -28.26 -16.28 18.60
CA VAL A 160 -28.36 -14.84 18.35
C VAL A 160 -27.48 -14.40 17.16
N GLU A 161 -26.22 -14.83 17.13
CA GLU A 161 -25.27 -14.43 16.08
C GLU A 161 -25.56 -15.10 14.73
N ARG A 162 -25.86 -16.40 14.71
CA ARG A 162 -25.99 -17.18 13.45
C ARG A 162 -27.40 -17.20 12.90
N GLN A 163 -28.41 -17.38 13.75
CA GLN A 163 -29.79 -17.46 13.30
C GLN A 163 -30.42 -16.08 13.15
N TRP A 164 -30.17 -15.17 14.10
CA TRP A 164 -30.75 -13.83 14.06
C TRP A 164 -29.86 -12.79 13.36
N ASN A 165 -28.66 -13.19 12.92
CA ASN A 165 -27.69 -12.36 12.21
C ASN A 165 -27.23 -11.12 12.99
N TRP A 166 -27.17 -11.21 14.32
CA TRP A 166 -26.61 -10.14 15.13
C TRP A 166 -25.07 -10.16 15.05
N PRO A 167 -24.41 -9.01 14.78
CA PRO A 167 -22.96 -8.92 14.84
C PRO A 167 -22.42 -9.33 16.22
N SER A 168 -21.39 -10.17 16.25
CA SER A 168 -20.80 -10.57 17.53
C SER A 168 -20.24 -9.35 18.28
N LEU A 169 -20.39 -9.34 19.60
CA LEU A 169 -19.82 -8.26 20.44
C LEU A 169 -18.31 -8.12 20.27
N THR A 170 -17.61 -9.21 19.95
CA THR A 170 -16.16 -9.17 19.70
C THR A 170 -15.82 -8.46 18.40
N ILE A 171 -16.60 -8.68 17.33
CA ILE A 171 -16.43 -7.99 16.04
C ILE A 171 -16.73 -6.51 16.23
N VAL A 172 -17.88 -6.17 16.84
CA VAL A 172 -18.30 -4.78 17.06
C VAL A 172 -17.30 -4.01 17.93
N LYS A 173 -16.81 -4.61 19.02
CA LYS A 173 -15.78 -3.97 19.86
C LYS A 173 -14.46 -3.79 19.13
N ASN A 174 -14.07 -4.75 18.30
CA ASN A 174 -12.86 -4.63 17.49
C ASN A 174 -13.01 -3.55 16.42
N GLU A 175 -14.14 -3.49 15.73
CA GLU A 175 -14.46 -2.45 14.76
C GLU A 175 -14.46 -1.07 15.44
N LYS A 176 -15.10 -0.92 16.60
CA LYS A 176 -15.04 0.31 17.39
C LYS A 176 -13.59 0.70 17.70
N ARG A 177 -12.76 -0.25 18.16
CA ARG A 177 -11.32 0.01 18.40
C ARG A 177 -10.59 0.42 17.13
N GLU A 178 -10.88 -0.20 15.99
CA GLU A 178 -10.26 0.13 14.71
C GLU A 178 -10.49 1.60 14.30
N TRP A 179 -11.61 2.19 14.71
CA TRP A 179 -12.01 3.56 14.35
C TRP A 179 -11.68 4.59 15.43
N THR A 180 -11.52 4.18 16.70
CA THR A 180 -11.26 5.10 17.82
C THR A 180 -9.81 5.10 18.30
N GLU A 181 -9.10 3.98 18.15
CA GLU A 181 -7.75 3.82 18.71
C GLU A 181 -6.70 4.35 17.73
N VAL A 182 -5.96 5.38 18.16
CA VAL A 182 -4.74 5.83 17.49
C VAL A 182 -3.60 4.94 17.93
N VAL A 183 -2.92 4.33 16.96
CA VAL A 183 -1.81 3.41 17.18
C VAL A 183 -0.56 3.94 16.48
N HIS A 184 0.61 3.59 17.00
CA HIS A 184 1.89 3.81 16.32
C HIS A 184 2.40 2.48 15.76
N GLN A 185 2.74 2.46 14.49
CA GLN A 185 3.32 1.30 13.81
C GLN A 185 4.61 1.70 13.11
N SER A 186 5.57 0.77 13.07
CA SER A 186 6.82 0.95 12.33
C SER A 186 6.94 -0.14 11.28
N PHE A 187 7.17 0.26 10.03
CA PHE A 187 7.41 -0.63 8.91
C PHE A 187 8.89 -0.60 8.54
N PRO A 188 9.65 -1.69 8.75
CA PRO A 188 11.04 -1.74 8.33
C PRO A 188 11.14 -1.68 6.81
N LEU A 189 12.05 -0.84 6.31
CA LEU A 189 12.25 -0.62 4.88
C LEU A 189 13.74 -0.67 4.53
N ASP A 190 14.04 -1.25 3.38
CA ASP A 190 15.37 -1.16 2.78
C ASP A 190 15.61 0.25 2.20
N ALA A 191 16.88 0.59 1.91
CA ALA A 191 17.23 1.86 1.27
C ALA A 191 16.51 2.06 -0.07
N ARG A 192 16.45 1.00 -0.90
CA ARG A 192 15.72 0.97 -2.18
C ARG A 192 14.22 1.24 -2.01
N GLN A 193 13.60 0.60 -1.02
CA GLN A 193 12.18 0.74 -0.74
C GLN A 193 11.88 2.14 -0.21
N SER A 194 12.73 2.66 0.68
CA SER A 194 12.61 3.98 1.28
C SER A 194 12.75 5.10 0.24
N PHE A 195 13.69 4.97 -0.70
CA PHE A 195 13.83 5.93 -1.79
C PHE A 195 12.58 5.95 -2.69
N LEU A 196 12.11 4.77 -3.10
CA LEU A 196 10.97 4.66 -3.99
C LEU A 196 9.67 5.11 -3.32
N ILE A 197 9.45 4.83 -2.03
CA ILE A 197 8.22 5.22 -1.33
C ILE A 197 8.20 6.72 -0.98
N LEU A 198 9.38 7.33 -0.77
CA LEU A 198 9.48 8.78 -0.58
C LEU A 198 9.03 9.53 -1.85
N GLY A 199 9.29 8.94 -3.01
CA GLY A 199 8.99 9.55 -4.31
C GLY A 199 9.83 10.79 -4.58
N LYS A 200 9.47 11.53 -5.63
CA LYS A 200 10.16 12.78 -5.98
C LYS A 200 9.81 13.84 -4.95
N ASP A 201 10.82 14.39 -4.28
CA ASP A 201 10.70 15.47 -3.29
C ASP A 201 9.75 15.16 -2.11
N GLY A 202 9.48 13.88 -1.81
CA GLY A 202 8.56 13.50 -0.72
C GLY A 202 7.07 13.56 -1.10
N ALA A 203 6.72 13.80 -2.37
CA ALA A 203 5.34 13.96 -2.80
C ALA A 203 4.49 12.71 -2.52
N ASP A 204 5.05 11.52 -2.72
CA ASP A 204 4.35 10.25 -2.52
C ASP A 204 4.10 9.99 -1.03
N LEU A 205 5.02 10.38 -0.15
CA LEU A 205 4.82 10.29 1.30
C LEU A 205 3.67 11.19 1.77
N LEU A 206 3.57 12.39 1.21
CA LEU A 206 2.46 13.31 1.49
C LEU A 206 1.13 12.72 0.99
N ALA A 207 1.13 12.13 -0.21
CA ALA A 207 -0.03 11.44 -0.76
C ALA A 207 -0.49 10.30 0.17
N LEU A 208 0.43 9.45 0.64
CA LEU A 208 0.13 8.38 1.59
C LEU A 208 -0.43 8.89 2.91
N SER A 209 0.13 9.99 3.44
CA SER A 209 -0.38 10.63 4.65
C SER A 209 -1.83 11.08 4.49
N SER A 210 -2.17 11.67 3.33
CA SER A 210 -3.52 12.13 3.03
C SER A 210 -4.51 11.00 2.74
N GLU A 211 -4.09 9.98 1.99
CA GLU A 211 -4.95 8.86 1.57
C GLU A 211 -5.38 7.99 2.75
N PHE A 212 -4.46 7.72 3.67
CA PHE A 212 -4.73 6.88 4.84
C PHE A 212 -5.08 7.69 6.10
N ASN A 213 -5.13 9.02 6.02
CA ASN A 213 -5.32 9.93 7.16
C ASN A 213 -4.40 9.57 8.33
N ALA A 214 -3.12 9.41 8.04
CA ALA A 214 -2.11 8.97 8.99
C ALA A 214 -0.89 9.91 8.94
N HIS A 215 -0.27 10.16 10.09
CA HIS A 215 0.98 10.89 10.18
C HIS A 215 2.14 9.95 9.84
N VAL A 216 2.87 10.26 8.76
CA VAL A 216 3.95 9.42 8.25
C VAL A 216 5.29 10.13 8.45
N SER A 217 6.27 9.43 9.01
CA SER A 217 7.63 9.94 9.23
C SER A 217 8.68 8.84 8.97
N PHE A 218 9.89 9.23 8.60
CA PHE A 218 11.01 8.31 8.43
C PHE A 218 11.91 8.30 9.67
N SER A 219 12.38 7.10 10.03
CA SER A 219 13.43 6.87 11.02
C SER A 219 14.62 6.26 10.32
N THR A 220 15.84 6.70 10.63
CA THR A 220 17.08 6.25 9.98
C THR A 220 17.76 5.08 10.71
N ASN A 221 17.50 4.89 12.00
CA ASN A 221 18.14 3.87 12.84
C ASN A 221 17.09 3.09 13.66
N PRO A 222 16.60 1.92 13.18
CA PRO A 222 16.77 1.34 11.84
C PRO A 222 15.99 2.14 10.78
N LEU A 223 16.30 1.91 9.50
CA LEU A 223 15.57 2.52 8.39
C LEU A 223 14.13 1.97 8.36
N SER A 224 13.18 2.80 8.76
CA SER A 224 11.79 2.39 8.91
C SER A 224 10.82 3.56 8.71
N LEU A 225 9.64 3.26 8.18
CA LEU A 225 8.51 4.18 8.11
C LEU A 225 7.72 4.12 9.41
N LYS A 226 7.78 5.19 10.21
CA LYS A 226 6.98 5.36 11.42
C LYS A 226 5.66 6.00 11.04
N VAL A 227 4.57 5.35 11.40
CA VAL A 227 3.23 5.82 11.08
C VAL A 227 2.39 5.88 12.35
N GLU A 228 1.64 6.96 12.50
CA GLU A 228 0.68 7.17 13.56
C GLU A 228 -0.69 7.47 12.95
N GLY A 229 -1.72 6.77 13.40
CA GLY A 229 -3.07 6.95 12.87
C GLY A 229 -4.07 5.95 13.43
N LEU A 230 -5.29 5.97 12.90
CA LEU A 230 -6.34 5.02 13.29
C LEU A 230 -5.92 3.60 12.94
N ARG A 231 -6.15 2.66 13.86
CA ARG A 231 -5.76 1.25 13.69
C ARG A 231 -6.28 0.63 12.39
N GLY A 232 -7.51 0.93 11.99
CA GLY A 232 -8.07 0.47 10.71
C GLY A 232 -7.30 1.00 9.50
N SER A 233 -6.98 2.30 9.49
CA SER A 233 -6.18 2.93 8.44
C SER A 233 -4.77 2.36 8.36
N LEU A 234 -4.11 2.12 9.50
CA LEU A 234 -2.76 1.54 9.53
C LEU A 234 -2.72 0.12 9.01
N ARG A 235 -3.79 -0.66 9.23
CA ARG A 235 -3.92 -2.01 8.66
C ARG A 235 -3.97 -1.97 7.13
N ASN A 236 -4.71 -1.01 6.57
CA ASN A 236 -4.78 -0.83 5.11
C ASN A 236 -3.46 -0.33 4.53
N LEU A 237 -2.83 0.65 5.18
CA LEU A 237 -1.50 1.13 4.81
C LEU A 237 -0.46 0.00 4.88
N GLY A 238 -0.52 -0.87 5.89
CA GLY A 238 0.37 -2.02 6.00
C GLY A 238 0.24 -2.98 4.82
N ARG A 239 -0.99 -3.26 4.36
CA ARG A 239 -1.20 -4.06 3.14
C ARG A 239 -0.63 -3.37 1.90
N TYR A 240 -0.91 -2.09 1.75
CA TYR A 240 -0.37 -1.28 0.65
C TYR A 240 1.18 -1.32 0.62
N ILE A 241 1.84 -1.19 1.78
CA ILE A 241 3.30 -1.24 1.86
C ILE A 241 3.84 -2.62 1.45
N GLU A 242 3.18 -3.71 1.84
CA GLU A 242 3.61 -5.06 1.43
C GLU A 242 3.41 -5.30 -0.07
N GLU A 243 2.28 -4.85 -0.63
CA GLU A 243 2.04 -4.87 -2.08
C GLU A 243 3.05 -4.01 -2.83
N PHE A 244 3.35 -2.82 -2.30
CA PHE A 244 4.35 -1.91 -2.83
C PHE A 244 5.74 -2.56 -2.88
N LYS A 245 6.16 -3.21 -1.78
CA LYS A 245 7.43 -3.95 -1.72
C LYS A 245 7.49 -5.06 -2.77
N ALA A 246 6.41 -5.82 -2.94
CA ALA A 246 6.32 -6.88 -3.94
C ALA A 246 6.33 -6.33 -5.38
N GLY A 247 5.89 -5.09 -5.59
CA GLY A 247 5.86 -4.42 -6.88
C GLY A 247 7.21 -3.84 -7.35
N ILE A 248 8.24 -3.84 -6.51
CA ILE A 248 9.57 -3.33 -6.87
C ILE A 248 10.31 -4.37 -7.71
N LYS A 249 10.76 -3.96 -8.90
CA LYS A 249 11.57 -4.76 -9.81
C LYS A 249 13.01 -4.30 -9.77
N GLU A 250 13.91 -5.27 -9.88
CA GLU A 250 15.35 -5.03 -9.96
C GLU A 250 15.86 -5.44 -11.34
N GLU A 251 16.74 -4.61 -11.89
CA GLU A 251 17.43 -4.90 -13.13
C GLU A 251 18.93 -4.61 -12.95
N LEU A 252 19.75 -5.51 -13.48
CA LEU A 252 21.20 -5.36 -13.52
C LEU A 252 21.61 -4.85 -14.90
N PHE A 253 22.31 -3.73 -14.94
CA PHE A 253 22.80 -3.10 -16.15
C PHE A 253 24.32 -3.10 -16.16
N GLN A 254 24.93 -3.70 -17.18
CA GLN A 254 26.39 -3.75 -17.31
C GLN A 254 26.90 -2.50 -18.03
N LEU A 255 27.84 -1.79 -17.39
CA LEU A 255 28.52 -0.65 -17.99
C LEU A 255 29.60 -1.11 -18.98
N PRO A 256 29.96 -0.24 -19.95
CA PRO A 256 31.13 -0.47 -20.79
C PRO A 256 32.38 -0.77 -19.95
N PRO A 257 33.29 -1.62 -20.43
CA PRO A 257 34.49 -1.99 -19.68
C PRO A 257 35.28 -0.75 -19.30
N ARG A 258 35.68 -0.65 -18.02
CA ARG A 258 36.34 0.50 -17.36
C ARG A 258 35.44 1.69 -17.00
N GLY A 259 34.13 1.60 -17.22
CA GLY A 259 33.18 2.60 -16.75
C GLY A 259 32.91 2.45 -15.26
N THR A 260 33.41 3.38 -14.46
CA THR A 260 32.97 3.59 -13.08
C THR A 260 32.18 4.88 -13.01
N VAL A 261 31.06 4.88 -12.29
CA VAL A 261 30.25 6.07 -12.04
C VAL A 261 30.36 6.39 -10.58
N ASP A 262 30.70 7.65 -10.26
CA ASP A 262 30.80 8.10 -8.89
C ASP A 262 29.45 8.01 -8.15
N GLN A 263 29.51 7.73 -6.85
CA GLN A 263 28.31 7.51 -6.03
C GLN A 263 27.42 8.75 -5.97
N GLU A 264 28.01 9.95 -5.94
CA GLU A 264 27.24 11.20 -5.95
C GLU A 264 26.46 11.37 -7.26
N CYS A 265 27.08 10.99 -8.39
CA CYS A 265 26.44 10.98 -9.69
C CYS A 265 25.28 9.97 -9.74
N LEU A 266 25.45 8.77 -9.18
CA LEU A 266 24.36 7.78 -9.09
C LEU A 266 23.19 8.28 -8.23
N GLN A 267 23.45 8.98 -7.12
CA GLN A 267 22.41 9.60 -6.31
C GLN A 267 21.67 10.70 -7.09
N HIS A 268 22.40 11.52 -7.85
CA HIS A 268 21.81 12.55 -8.70
C HIS A 268 20.92 11.93 -9.79
N ILE A 269 21.42 10.90 -10.49
CA ILE A 269 20.66 10.15 -11.49
C ILE A 269 19.41 9.54 -10.87
N SER A 270 19.53 8.99 -9.65
CA SER A 270 18.38 8.42 -8.94
C SER A 270 17.28 9.46 -8.71
N ARG A 271 17.66 10.64 -8.20
CA ARG A 271 16.72 11.77 -7.98
C ARG A 271 16.11 12.29 -9.29
N MET A 272 16.90 12.36 -10.36
CA MET A 272 16.43 12.83 -11.67
C MET A 272 15.46 11.87 -12.35
N SER A 273 15.75 10.57 -12.25
CA SER A 273 14.95 9.52 -12.92
C SER A 273 13.77 9.04 -12.08
N GLY A 274 13.77 9.26 -10.76
CA GLY A 274 12.77 8.71 -9.84
C GLY A 274 12.97 7.22 -9.57
N VAL A 275 14.15 6.68 -9.87
CA VAL A 275 14.49 5.26 -9.75
C VAL A 275 15.68 5.12 -8.81
N PHE A 276 15.76 4.05 -8.02
CA PHE A 276 16.90 3.84 -7.15
C PHE A 276 18.04 3.17 -7.91
N VAL A 277 19.17 3.86 -8.06
CA VAL A 277 20.36 3.38 -8.77
C VAL A 277 21.50 3.19 -7.79
N GLN A 278 22.10 2.00 -7.78
CA GLN A 278 23.20 1.64 -6.88
C GLN A 278 24.27 0.86 -7.64
N ASP A 279 25.55 1.08 -7.29
CA ASP A 279 26.65 0.25 -7.78
C ASP A 279 26.61 -1.15 -7.13
N ALA A 280 26.59 -2.19 -7.95
CA ALA A 280 26.63 -3.59 -7.53
C ALA A 280 28.04 -4.20 -7.64
N GLY A 281 29.04 -3.41 -8.04
CA GLY A 281 30.42 -3.83 -8.24
C GLY A 281 30.67 -4.42 -9.63
N ASN A 282 31.94 -4.58 -10.01
CA ASN A 282 32.37 -5.16 -11.30
C ASN A 282 31.79 -4.45 -12.54
N GLY A 283 31.49 -3.15 -12.43
CA GLY A 283 30.83 -2.38 -13.49
C GLY A 283 29.36 -2.76 -13.72
N LEU A 284 28.73 -3.46 -12.78
CA LEU A 284 27.30 -3.72 -12.77
C LEU A 284 26.58 -2.67 -11.95
N ILE A 285 25.56 -2.04 -12.53
CA ILE A 285 24.69 -1.09 -11.86
C ILE A 285 23.35 -1.77 -11.62
N ARG A 286 22.90 -1.75 -10.37
CA ARG A 286 21.57 -2.21 -9.97
C ARG A 286 20.58 -1.05 -10.04
N ILE A 287 19.50 -1.26 -10.77
CA ILE A 287 18.42 -0.30 -10.97
C ILE A 287 17.14 -0.90 -10.38
N SER A 288 16.57 -0.26 -9.36
CA SER A 288 15.34 -0.71 -8.68
C SER A 288 14.21 0.28 -8.91
N TYR A 289 13.11 -0.17 -9.51
CA TYR A 289 11.99 0.68 -9.95
C TYR A 289 10.64 0.03 -9.67
N ARG A 290 9.54 0.81 -9.67
CA ARG A 290 8.18 0.29 -9.56
C ARG A 290 7.78 -0.42 -10.86
N ASN A 291 6.98 -1.47 -10.80
CA ASN A 291 6.56 -2.23 -11.98
C ASN A 291 5.97 -1.37 -13.13
N GLU A 292 5.31 -0.27 -12.78
CA GLU A 292 4.66 0.66 -13.71
C GLU A 292 5.67 1.58 -14.44
N ASP A 293 6.83 1.83 -13.84
CA ASP A 293 7.79 2.87 -14.25
C ASP A 293 8.95 2.34 -15.11
N LYS A 294 8.67 1.44 -16.05
CA LYS A 294 9.71 0.87 -16.95
C LYS A 294 10.42 1.94 -17.78
N SER A 295 9.72 3.00 -18.16
CA SER A 295 10.29 4.14 -18.92
C SER A 295 11.33 4.89 -18.09
N ALA A 296 11.08 5.08 -16.80
CA ALA A 296 12.00 5.72 -15.87
C ALA A 296 13.28 4.89 -15.70
N ALA A 297 13.15 3.55 -15.64
CA ALA A 297 14.32 2.65 -15.61
C ALA A 297 15.17 2.76 -16.87
N HIS A 298 14.55 2.83 -18.05
CA HIS A 298 15.27 3.06 -19.31
C HIS A 298 15.98 4.41 -19.34
N PHE A 299 15.33 5.47 -18.83
CA PHE A 299 15.93 6.79 -18.72
C PHE A 299 17.13 6.78 -17.76
N ALA A 300 17.02 6.10 -16.61
CA ALA A 300 18.13 5.92 -15.67
C ALA A 300 19.32 5.23 -16.36
N LYS A 301 19.12 4.14 -17.12
CA LYS A 301 20.21 3.48 -17.88
C LYS A 301 20.93 4.42 -18.83
N GLN A 302 20.18 5.25 -19.56
CA GLN A 302 20.77 6.21 -20.50
C GLN A 302 21.63 7.25 -19.76
N LEU A 303 21.13 7.77 -18.63
CA LEU A 303 21.88 8.71 -17.80
C LEU A 303 23.14 8.07 -17.21
N THR A 304 23.05 6.84 -16.71
CA THR A 304 24.20 6.11 -16.16
C THR A 304 25.23 5.79 -17.23
N LEU A 305 24.82 5.36 -18.42
CA LEU A 305 25.72 5.12 -19.54
C LEU A 305 26.45 6.40 -19.95
N ARG A 306 25.72 7.52 -20.02
CA ARG A 306 26.30 8.82 -20.34
C ARG A 306 27.33 9.25 -19.30
N ALA A 307 26.99 9.17 -18.02
CA ALA A 307 27.90 9.50 -16.94
C ALA A 307 29.17 8.64 -16.96
N ALA A 308 29.04 7.34 -17.25
CA ALA A 308 30.18 6.43 -17.38
C ALA A 308 31.12 6.82 -18.53
N VAL A 309 30.57 7.22 -19.69
CA VAL A 309 31.37 7.65 -20.84
C VAL A 309 32.07 9.00 -20.58
N GLU A 310 31.36 9.95 -19.96
CA GLU A 310 31.94 11.26 -19.60
C GLU A 310 33.13 11.10 -18.64
N HIS A 311 33.09 10.11 -17.74
CA HIS A 311 34.18 9.83 -16.80
C HIS A 311 35.39 9.12 -17.44
N ILE A 312 35.17 8.26 -18.45
CA ILE A 312 36.27 7.55 -19.15
C ILE A 312 37.10 8.53 -20.01
N SER A 313 36.45 9.56 -20.55
CA SER A 313 37.09 10.52 -21.46
C SER A 313 36.93 11.96 -20.96
N PRO A 314 37.60 12.35 -19.86
CA PRO A 314 37.65 13.75 -19.42
C PRO A 314 38.30 14.65 -20.49
N GLN A 315 39.02 14.04 -21.45
CA GLN A 315 39.62 14.65 -22.63
C GLN A 315 38.81 14.40 -23.90
N LEU A 316 37.48 14.33 -23.84
CA LEU A 316 36.73 14.68 -25.05
C LEU A 316 37.08 16.13 -25.33
N ASN A 317 38.04 16.34 -26.24
CA ASN A 317 38.36 17.61 -26.85
C ASN A 317 37.04 18.19 -27.29
N THR A 318 36.47 19.08 -26.47
CA THR A 318 35.39 19.94 -26.89
C THR A 318 35.94 20.59 -28.14
N LEU A 319 35.39 20.22 -29.30
CA LEU A 319 35.67 20.89 -30.56
C LEU A 319 35.07 22.29 -30.42
N VAL A 320 35.78 23.13 -29.67
CA VAL A 320 35.52 24.56 -29.55
C VAL A 320 35.99 25.12 -30.87
N TYR A 321 35.03 25.36 -31.76
CA TYR A 321 35.26 26.29 -32.85
C TYR A 321 35.45 27.66 -32.22
N SER A 322 36.71 28.03 -31.96
CA SER A 322 37.06 29.41 -31.65
C SER A 322 36.88 30.20 -32.93
N THR A 323 35.80 30.99 -33.01
CA THR A 323 35.73 32.08 -33.98
C THR A 323 36.86 33.03 -33.61
N GLN A 324 37.97 32.97 -34.32
CA GLN A 324 38.96 34.05 -34.27
C GLN A 324 38.27 35.30 -34.82
N ASP A 325 37.70 36.09 -33.92
CA ASP A 325 37.28 37.46 -34.19
C ASP A 325 38.54 38.29 -34.41
N SER A 326 39.05 38.31 -35.65
CA SER A 326 39.72 39.46 -36.27
C SER A 326 40.40 39.05 -37.57
N GLY A 327 39.85 39.53 -38.70
CA GLY A 327 40.53 39.54 -39.99
C GLY A 327 40.08 38.45 -40.94
N LYS A 328 39.27 38.85 -41.94
CA LYS A 328 38.92 38.19 -43.21
C LYS A 328 39.07 36.65 -43.25
N PRO A 329 37.96 35.89 -43.40
CA PRO A 329 38.02 34.44 -43.54
C PRO A 329 38.75 34.06 -44.83
N MET A 330 40.00 33.63 -44.71
CA MET A 330 40.69 32.90 -45.77
C MET A 330 40.17 31.47 -45.72
N LEU A 331 39.11 31.23 -46.50
CA LEU A 331 38.52 29.90 -46.70
C LEU A 331 39.61 28.94 -47.20
N SER A 332 40.15 28.11 -46.31
CA SER A 332 40.89 26.93 -46.72
C SER A 332 39.89 25.90 -47.25
N PRO A 333 40.00 25.46 -48.51
CA PRO A 333 38.95 24.68 -49.19
C PRO A 333 38.84 23.20 -48.73
N ASN A 334 39.56 22.79 -47.69
CA ASN A 334 39.70 21.37 -47.31
C ASN A 334 39.06 21.00 -45.96
N SER A 335 38.01 21.70 -45.54
CA SER A 335 37.22 21.24 -44.38
C SER A 335 36.19 20.20 -44.81
N THR A 336 36.40 18.93 -44.42
CA THR A 336 35.48 17.80 -44.65
C THR A 336 34.20 17.86 -43.79
N TYR A 337 34.13 18.84 -42.88
CA TYR A 337 33.06 19.00 -41.91
C TYR A 337 32.44 20.39 -42.04
N SER A 338 31.12 20.45 -42.14
CA SER A 338 30.36 21.69 -42.00
C SER A 338 29.69 21.71 -40.63
N LEU A 339 29.93 22.74 -39.84
CA LEU A 339 29.26 22.97 -38.58
C LEU A 339 27.99 23.78 -38.84
N TYR A 340 26.81 23.20 -38.60
CA TYR A 340 25.56 23.95 -38.64
C TYR A 340 25.25 24.49 -37.24
N PRO A 341 25.14 25.82 -37.06
CA PRO A 341 24.64 26.38 -35.81
C PRO A 341 23.16 26.01 -35.67
N PHE A 342 22.86 25.08 -34.77
CA PHE A 342 21.49 24.93 -34.29
C PHE A 342 21.35 25.85 -33.09
N LEU A 343 20.78 27.04 -33.31
CA LEU A 343 20.16 27.80 -32.23
C LEU A 343 18.99 26.93 -31.75
N SER A 344 19.20 26.14 -30.70
CA SER A 344 18.08 25.55 -29.99
C SER A 344 17.25 26.74 -29.48
N SER A 345 16.08 26.99 -30.05
CA SER A 345 15.19 28.08 -29.65
C SER A 345 14.65 27.93 -28.21
N ARG A 346 15.06 26.86 -27.50
CA ARG A 346 14.78 26.66 -26.08
C ARG A 346 16.02 27.09 -25.29
N SER A 347 15.97 28.31 -24.75
CA SER A 347 16.93 28.73 -23.74
C SER A 347 16.78 27.85 -22.51
N ASN A 348 17.76 26.99 -22.25
CA ASN A 348 17.84 26.28 -20.98
C ASN A 348 18.17 27.33 -19.90
N LYS A 349 17.21 27.61 -19.02
CA LYS A 349 17.38 28.51 -17.86
C LYS A 349 18.16 27.82 -16.73
N GLY A 350 19.33 27.27 -17.05
CA GLY A 350 20.27 26.71 -16.07
C GLY A 350 21.52 27.57 -16.02
N PRO A 351 22.02 27.95 -14.82
CA PRO A 351 23.25 28.71 -14.69
C PRO A 351 24.45 27.74 -14.78
N SER A 352 24.80 27.30 -15.98
CA SER A 352 26.15 26.81 -16.26
C SER A 352 26.34 26.56 -17.75
N SER A 353 27.38 27.21 -18.29
CA SER A 353 27.95 27.04 -19.62
C SER A 353 27.11 27.57 -20.80
N ASN A 354 27.51 28.75 -21.30
CA ASN A 354 27.17 29.28 -22.62
C ASN A 354 27.88 28.47 -23.74
N GLY A 355 27.80 27.14 -23.69
CA GLY A 355 28.33 26.26 -24.73
C GLY A 355 27.34 26.18 -25.88
N SER A 356 27.65 26.83 -27.00
CA SER A 356 26.95 26.63 -28.26
C SER A 356 26.98 25.14 -28.65
N LEU A 357 25.83 24.47 -28.66
CA LEU A 357 25.68 23.09 -29.09
C LEU A 357 25.64 23.02 -30.62
N PHE A 358 26.71 22.52 -31.24
CA PHE A 358 26.74 22.24 -32.69
C PHE A 358 26.46 20.76 -32.96
N ARG A 359 25.63 20.46 -33.97
CA ARG A 359 25.57 19.10 -34.54
C ARG A 359 26.67 18.96 -35.58
N ILE A 360 27.61 18.05 -35.34
CA ILE A 360 28.65 17.69 -36.30
C ILE A 360 28.03 16.65 -37.25
N ARG A 361 28.02 16.94 -38.56
CA ARG A 361 27.70 15.98 -39.61
C ARG A 361 28.91 15.89 -40.53
N ARG A 362 29.34 14.67 -40.86
CA ARG A 362 30.38 14.43 -41.87
C ARG A 362 29.77 14.73 -43.24
N VAL A 363 30.24 15.79 -43.92
CA VAL A 363 29.64 16.27 -45.18
C VAL A 363 30.51 15.92 -46.39
N GLY A 364 31.78 15.56 -46.19
CA GLY A 364 32.67 15.11 -47.26
C GLY A 364 32.07 14.02 -48.16
N ASP A 365 31.39 13.04 -47.57
CA ASP A 365 30.84 11.91 -48.32
C ASP A 365 29.60 12.32 -49.15
N TRP A 366 28.87 13.36 -48.74
CA TRP A 366 27.67 13.81 -49.46
C TRP A 366 28.03 14.65 -50.69
N ILE A 367 29.03 15.55 -50.56
CA ILE A 367 29.50 16.41 -51.67
C ILE A 367 30.17 15.56 -52.77
N GLN A 368 30.97 14.56 -52.39
CA GLN A 368 31.57 13.65 -53.37
C GLN A 368 30.51 12.84 -54.14
N SER A 369 29.41 12.46 -53.48
CA SER A 369 28.33 11.69 -54.11
C SER A 369 27.53 12.49 -55.15
N THR A 370 27.37 13.81 -54.95
CA THR A 370 26.70 14.70 -55.93
C THR A 370 27.62 15.06 -57.09
N LEU A 371 28.91 15.32 -56.84
CA LEU A 371 29.89 15.60 -57.90
C LEU A 371 30.11 14.41 -58.84
N GLN A 372 30.13 13.19 -58.30
CA GLN A 372 30.20 11.98 -59.14
C GLN A 372 28.93 11.73 -59.97
N LYS A 373 27.76 12.18 -59.49
CA LYS A 373 26.50 12.06 -60.26
C LYS A 373 26.41 13.07 -61.40
N THR A 374 26.92 14.29 -61.22
CA THR A 374 26.91 15.31 -62.29
C THR A 374 27.96 15.00 -63.37
N ALA A 375 29.13 14.47 -63.00
CA ALA A 375 30.14 14.06 -63.98
C ALA A 375 29.64 12.94 -64.92
N LYS A 376 28.82 12.02 -64.41
CA LYS A 376 28.19 10.97 -65.23
C LYS A 376 27.02 11.45 -66.10
N ALA A 377 26.43 12.60 -65.78
CA ALA A 377 25.34 13.16 -66.59
C ALA A 377 25.86 13.96 -67.80
N THR A 378 27.07 14.52 -67.70
CA THR A 378 27.73 15.23 -68.81
C THR A 378 28.29 14.31 -69.88
N ASP A 379 28.70 13.08 -69.55
CA ASP A 379 29.18 12.09 -70.55
C ASP A 379 28.06 11.52 -71.45
N VAL A 380 26.78 11.76 -71.13
CA VAL A 380 25.64 11.23 -71.90
C VAL A 380 25.17 12.20 -73.00
N LEU A 381 25.63 13.46 -73.00
CA LEU A 381 25.22 14.47 -73.98
C LEU A 381 26.20 14.71 -75.13
N GLU A 382 27.39 14.10 -75.14
CA GLU A 382 28.36 14.22 -76.25
C GLU A 382 28.25 13.10 -77.31
N ALA A 383 27.34 12.14 -77.14
CA ALA A 383 27.19 11.01 -78.05
C ALA A 383 25.92 11.07 -78.91
N THR A 384 25.59 12.21 -79.52
CA THR A 384 24.61 12.23 -80.63
C THR A 384 24.73 13.47 -81.53
N PHE A 385 25.75 13.50 -82.39
CA PHE A 385 25.69 14.29 -83.62
C PHE A 385 26.05 13.37 -84.80
N PRO A 386 25.06 12.84 -85.55
CA PRO A 386 25.33 12.22 -86.83
C PRO A 386 25.66 13.30 -87.86
N THR A 387 26.91 13.27 -88.34
CA THR A 387 27.32 13.86 -89.61
C THR A 387 26.69 13.07 -90.76
N ASP A 388 25.86 13.71 -91.57
CA ASP A 388 25.58 13.42 -92.99
C ASP A 388 24.97 14.70 -93.61
N LEU A 389 25.69 15.48 -94.42
CA LEU A 389 25.82 15.40 -95.90
C LEU A 389 24.51 15.54 -96.68
N HIS A 390 24.22 16.75 -97.20
CA HIS A 390 24.11 17.02 -98.65
C HIS A 390 23.74 18.47 -98.96
N GLY A 391 24.41 19.04 -99.97
CA GLY A 391 24.20 20.37 -100.54
C GLY A 391 25.46 20.91 -101.17
#